data_AF-A0A371D6U2-F1
#
_entry.id   AF-A0A371D6U2-F1
#
_cell.length_a   1.000
_cell.length_b   1.000
_cell.length_c   1.000
_cell.angle_alpha   90.00
_cell.angle_beta   90.00
_cell.angle_gamma   90.00
#
_symmetry.space_group_name_H-M   'P 1'
#
loop_
_entity.id
_entity.type
_entity.pdbx_description
1 polymer ?
#
loop_
_entity_poly.entity_id
_entity_poly.type
_entity_poly.pdbx_seq_one_letter_code
_entity_poly.pdbx_strand_id
1 'polypeptide(L)'
;MMTTPVHPYSSPSSVGSAPPITPETPALEHGYHSPYISHQSSNSPISPSLITAPTMGFVPKDPFTSHQRDVLELAQTAGHPWGGPLVPQKTYRPHTLSDRRRYVEEVHLEAPIMFFTHNPTGCGIPLKDAFASKFSTLLDRDDSMFEGRGPSVSIRLNWPGYAPWSRQIPTRDFRSPPHPITRAKLAKNVAKTIHRFIQEMESQSQEDAGEAKWRVGSRGIKLEDLMLVGLQHVSMGSWQAHVRLIRRH
;
A
#
# COMPACT_ATOMS: atom_id res chain seq x y z
N MET A 1 32.48 60.17 -40.11
CA MET A 1 33.09 59.81 -38.82
C MET A 1 32.01 59.28 -37.91
N MET A 2 32.03 57.98 -37.61
CA MET A 2 31.58 57.32 -36.36
C MET A 2 31.64 55.81 -36.62
N THR A 3 32.64 55.18 -36.04
CA THR A 3 32.98 53.75 -36.14
C THR A 3 32.34 52.98 -34.99
N THR A 4 31.62 51.91 -35.30
CA THR A 4 31.05 50.94 -34.36
C THR A 4 32.12 49.95 -33.84
N PRO A 5 32.12 49.57 -32.55
CA PRO A 5 32.95 48.48 -32.06
C PRO A 5 32.23 47.13 -32.08
N VAL A 6 32.98 46.10 -32.45
CA VAL A 6 32.61 44.68 -32.47
C VAL A 6 33.07 44.04 -31.16
N HIS A 7 32.18 43.36 -30.44
CA HIS A 7 32.51 42.55 -29.27
C HIS A 7 32.76 41.08 -29.67
N PRO A 8 33.84 40.44 -29.20
CA PRO A 8 34.03 39.00 -29.39
C PRO A 8 33.43 38.18 -28.24
N TYR A 9 32.76 37.10 -28.63
CA TYR A 9 32.30 36.01 -27.75
C TYR A 9 33.50 35.20 -27.24
N SER A 10 33.49 34.82 -25.96
CA SER A 10 34.38 33.81 -25.39
C SER A 10 33.54 32.78 -24.62
N SER A 11 33.61 31.52 -25.07
CA SER A 11 33.03 30.35 -24.41
C SER A 11 34.07 29.72 -23.49
N PRO A 12 33.73 29.34 -22.24
CA PRO A 12 34.62 28.54 -21.40
C PRO A 12 34.45 27.03 -21.67
N SER A 13 35.58 26.36 -21.78
CA SER A 13 35.77 24.93 -22.04
C SER A 13 35.30 24.04 -20.89
N SER A 14 34.60 22.95 -21.23
CA SER A 14 34.33 21.80 -20.36
C SER A 14 35.60 20.99 -20.09
N VAL A 15 36.01 20.93 -18.83
CA VAL A 15 36.94 19.90 -18.32
C VAL A 15 36.11 18.77 -17.71
N GLY A 16 36.16 17.60 -18.35
CA GLY A 16 35.54 16.37 -17.87
C GLY A 16 36.30 15.80 -16.68
N SER A 17 35.56 15.53 -15.60
CA SER A 17 36.05 14.86 -14.40
C SER A 17 36.35 13.38 -14.65
N ALA A 18 37.51 12.94 -14.19
CA ALA A 18 37.89 11.53 -14.12
C ALA A 18 37.06 10.78 -13.05
N PRO A 19 36.84 9.46 -13.20
CA PRO A 19 36.12 8.65 -12.22
C PRO A 19 36.91 8.43 -10.93
N PRO A 20 36.23 8.22 -9.78
CA PRO A 20 36.89 8.01 -8.49
C PRO A 20 37.57 6.64 -8.41
N ILE A 21 38.80 6.66 -7.91
CA ILE A 21 39.63 5.50 -7.56
C ILE A 21 39.15 4.96 -6.20
N THR A 22 38.74 3.70 -6.15
CA THR A 22 38.45 2.98 -4.90
C THR A 22 39.76 2.55 -4.21
N PRO A 23 39.97 2.83 -2.92
CA PRO A 23 41.11 2.29 -2.19
C PRO A 23 40.88 0.80 -1.86
N GLU A 24 41.90 0.00 -2.16
CA GLU A 24 42.01 -1.41 -1.79
C GLU A 24 42.07 -1.56 -0.26
N THR A 25 41.27 -2.48 0.28
CA THR A 25 41.28 -2.83 1.70
C THR A 25 42.16 -4.08 1.88
N PRO A 26 43.15 -4.07 2.79
CA PRO A 26 44.00 -5.23 3.02
C PRO A 26 43.23 -6.32 3.78
N ALA A 27 43.32 -7.54 3.25
CA ALA A 27 42.85 -8.76 3.89
C ALA A 27 43.70 -9.05 5.15
N LEU A 28 43.05 -9.09 6.31
CA LEU A 28 43.57 -9.74 7.51
C LEU A 28 42.87 -11.08 7.65
N GLU A 29 43.57 -12.14 7.23
CA GLU A 29 43.25 -13.52 7.62
C GLU A 29 43.59 -13.68 9.09
N HIS A 30 42.58 -13.93 9.93
CA HIS A 30 42.76 -14.57 11.23
C HIS A 30 41.77 -15.72 11.31
N GLY A 31 42.34 -16.93 11.33
CA GLY A 31 41.62 -18.18 11.41
C GLY A 31 40.89 -18.34 12.73
N TYR A 32 39.64 -18.79 12.63
CA TYR A 32 38.97 -19.48 13.72
C TYR A 32 38.57 -20.86 13.24
N HIS A 33 39.26 -21.85 13.78
CA HIS A 33 38.85 -23.25 13.78
C HIS A 33 37.45 -23.39 14.37
N SER A 34 36.56 -24.09 13.66
CA SER A 34 35.38 -24.68 14.26
C SER A 34 35.21 -26.10 13.70
N PRO A 35 35.15 -27.14 14.56
CA PRO A 35 35.01 -28.51 14.11
C PRO A 35 33.53 -28.87 14.02
N TYR A 36 33.03 -29.12 12.81
CA TYR A 36 31.76 -29.83 12.65
C TYR A 36 31.95 -31.10 11.81
N ILE A 37 31.79 -32.18 12.55
CA ILE A 37 31.61 -33.59 12.23
C ILE A 37 30.96 -33.80 10.85
N SER A 38 31.68 -34.50 9.99
CA SER A 38 31.18 -35.09 8.76
C SER A 38 30.54 -36.47 9.03
N HIS A 39 29.26 -36.62 8.71
CA HIS A 39 28.67 -37.93 8.42
C HIS A 39 28.02 -37.88 7.02
N GLN A 40 28.68 -38.53 6.07
CA GLN A 40 28.04 -39.24 4.95
C GLN A 40 27.38 -40.51 5.57
N SER A 41 26.33 -41.16 5.08
CA SER A 41 25.78 -41.30 3.73
C SER A 41 24.44 -42.08 3.81
N SER A 42 23.70 -42.06 2.70
CA SER A 42 22.88 -43.17 2.14
C SER A 42 21.62 -43.67 2.89
N ASN A 43 20.43 -43.30 2.37
CA ASN A 43 19.52 -44.21 1.63
C ASN A 43 18.09 -43.64 1.49
N SER A 44 17.56 -43.72 0.27
CA SER A 44 16.11 -43.77 -0.06
C SER A 44 15.90 -45.07 -0.87
N PRO A 45 14.70 -45.58 -1.18
CA PRO A 45 13.32 -45.15 -0.85
C PRO A 45 12.42 -46.31 -0.31
N ILE A 46 11.34 -46.02 0.42
CA ILE A 46 10.21 -46.95 0.60
C ILE A 46 8.88 -46.19 0.43
N SER A 47 8.07 -46.71 -0.50
CA SER A 47 6.73 -46.27 -0.90
C SER A 47 5.62 -46.73 0.07
N PRO A 48 4.39 -46.22 -0.05
CA PRO A 48 3.48 -45.97 1.07
C PRO A 48 2.59 -47.16 1.41
N SER A 49 2.33 -47.36 2.70
CA SER A 49 1.28 -48.26 3.17
C SER A 49 -0.01 -47.48 3.42
N LEU A 50 -1.07 -47.98 2.80
CA LEU A 50 -2.46 -47.55 2.91
C LEU A 50 -2.93 -47.58 4.37
N ILE A 51 -3.23 -46.42 4.93
CA ILE A 51 -4.04 -46.31 6.15
C ILE A 51 -5.37 -45.68 5.75
N THR A 52 -6.40 -46.51 5.87
CA THR A 52 -7.81 -46.21 5.67
C THR A 52 -8.24 -45.08 6.60
N ALA A 53 -8.57 -43.92 6.02
CA ALA A 53 -9.13 -42.80 6.76
C ALA A 53 -10.60 -43.09 7.14
N PRO A 54 -11.02 -42.84 8.39
CA PRO A 54 -12.44 -42.81 8.71
C PRO A 54 -13.10 -41.63 7.99
N THR A 55 -14.19 -41.92 7.29
CA THR A 55 -15.08 -40.98 6.62
C THR A 55 -15.70 -40.04 7.65
N MET A 56 -14.98 -38.98 8.00
CA MET A 56 -15.55 -37.83 8.70
C MET A 56 -16.40 -37.07 7.69
N GLY A 57 -17.70 -37.03 7.96
CA GLY A 57 -18.69 -36.36 7.14
C GLY A 57 -18.23 -34.96 6.75
N PHE A 58 -18.27 -34.70 5.45
CA PHE A 58 -18.13 -33.37 4.89
C PHE A 58 -19.36 -32.58 5.36
N VAL A 59 -19.27 -31.97 6.54
CA VAL A 59 -20.19 -30.90 6.93
C VAL A 59 -19.75 -29.70 6.09
N PRO A 60 -20.56 -29.21 5.14
CA PRO A 60 -20.28 -27.95 4.49
C PRO A 60 -20.28 -26.90 5.61
N LYS A 61 -19.09 -26.42 6.00
CA LYS A 61 -19.01 -25.17 6.73
C LYS A 61 -19.59 -24.12 5.80
N ASP A 62 -20.75 -23.59 6.14
CA ASP A 62 -21.34 -22.43 5.50
C ASP A 62 -20.23 -21.37 5.29
N PRO A 63 -19.98 -20.91 4.04
CA PRO A 63 -18.84 -20.05 3.74
C PRO A 63 -19.01 -18.58 4.18
N PHE A 64 -19.95 -18.27 5.08
CA PHE A 64 -20.24 -16.89 5.51
C PHE A 64 -20.22 -16.76 7.03
N THR A 65 -19.01 -16.87 7.57
CA THR A 65 -18.61 -16.39 8.90
C THR A 65 -18.88 -14.89 9.05
N SER A 66 -19.98 -14.53 9.70
CA SER A 66 -20.41 -13.17 10.11
C SER A 66 -20.57 -12.16 8.96
N HIS A 67 -21.69 -11.43 8.94
CA HIS A 67 -21.89 -10.30 8.02
C HIS A 67 -20.98 -9.12 8.42
N GLN A 68 -19.68 -9.28 8.25
CA GLN A 68 -18.75 -8.17 8.36
C GLN A 68 -19.00 -7.28 7.14
N ARG A 69 -19.73 -6.18 7.36
CA ARG A 69 -20.03 -5.20 6.32
C ARG A 69 -18.73 -4.73 5.68
N ASP A 70 -18.74 -4.61 4.36
CA ASP A 70 -17.58 -4.13 3.62
C ASP A 70 -17.46 -2.60 3.68
N VAL A 71 -16.30 -2.06 3.31
CA VAL A 71 -16.07 -0.60 3.26
C VAL A 71 -17.09 0.11 2.36
N LEU A 72 -17.50 -0.51 1.24
CA LEU A 72 -18.35 0.12 0.23
C LEU A 72 -19.77 0.32 0.78
N GLU A 73 -20.35 -0.70 1.40
CA GLU A 73 -21.66 -0.71 2.05
C GLU A 73 -21.71 0.34 3.17
N LEU A 74 -20.69 0.33 4.04
CA LEU A 74 -20.58 1.30 5.14
C LEU A 74 -20.47 2.74 4.62
N ALA A 75 -19.66 2.95 3.58
CA ALA A 75 -19.44 4.27 2.99
C ALA A 75 -20.65 4.83 2.27
N GLN A 76 -21.42 3.97 1.59
CA GLN A 76 -22.68 4.33 0.95
C GLN A 76 -23.74 4.70 1.98
N THR A 77 -23.85 3.90 3.05
CA THR A 77 -24.81 4.13 4.14
C THR A 77 -24.52 5.44 4.88
N ALA A 78 -23.26 5.68 5.23
CA ALA A 78 -22.87 6.87 5.99
C ALA A 78 -22.82 8.15 5.14
N GLY A 79 -22.47 8.04 3.84
CA GLY A 79 -22.36 9.18 2.94
C GLY A 79 -21.30 10.21 3.37
N HIS A 80 -21.20 11.33 2.66
CA HIS A 80 -20.51 12.54 3.09
C HIS A 80 -21.09 13.71 2.30
N PRO A 81 -21.34 14.90 2.89
CA PRO A 81 -21.98 16.01 2.17
C PRO A 81 -21.24 16.41 0.88
N TRP A 82 -19.91 16.46 0.96
CA TRP A 82 -19.03 16.73 -0.19
C TRP A 82 -18.58 15.47 -0.93
N GLY A 83 -19.14 14.31 -0.58
CA GLY A 83 -18.77 13.03 -1.18
C GLY A 83 -19.37 12.86 -2.58
N GLY A 84 -18.51 12.69 -3.57
CA GLY A 84 -18.85 12.23 -4.90
C GLY A 84 -18.88 10.70 -5.00
N PRO A 85 -18.89 10.14 -6.23
CA PRO A 85 -18.88 8.70 -6.43
C PRO A 85 -17.61 8.05 -5.87
N LEU A 86 -17.75 6.84 -5.34
CA LEU A 86 -16.63 5.96 -5.00
C LEU A 86 -15.85 5.60 -6.27
N VAL A 87 -14.52 5.53 -6.16
CA VAL A 87 -13.68 4.99 -7.26
C VAL A 87 -13.92 3.48 -7.31
N PRO A 88 -14.38 2.93 -8.45
CA PRO A 88 -14.78 1.52 -8.55
C PRO A 88 -13.53 0.64 -8.61
N GLN A 89 -13.13 0.07 -7.48
CA GLN A 89 -11.95 -0.80 -7.43
C GLN A 89 -12.37 -2.26 -7.33
N LYS A 90 -11.78 -3.13 -8.15
CA LYS A 90 -11.90 -4.59 -7.97
C LYS A 90 -11.26 -4.97 -6.62
N THR A 91 -11.89 -5.85 -5.85
CA THR A 91 -11.28 -6.35 -4.61
C THR A 91 -10.06 -7.20 -4.94
N TYR A 92 -8.91 -6.87 -4.34
CA TYR A 92 -7.69 -7.65 -4.48
C TYR A 92 -7.91 -9.08 -4.01
N ARG A 93 -7.37 -10.03 -4.77
CA ARG A 93 -7.29 -11.43 -4.38
C ARG A 93 -5.90 -11.95 -4.72
N PRO A 94 -5.27 -12.75 -3.84
CA PRO A 94 -4.03 -13.43 -4.19
C PRO A 94 -4.18 -14.26 -5.48
N HIS A 95 -3.11 -14.34 -6.27
CA HIS A 95 -3.18 -14.92 -7.60
C HIS A 95 -3.31 -16.45 -7.57
N THR A 96 -2.60 -17.13 -6.66
CA THR A 96 -2.59 -18.59 -6.57
C THR A 96 -3.66 -19.10 -5.60
N LEU A 97 -4.17 -20.32 -5.82
CA LEU A 97 -5.12 -20.95 -4.89
C LEU A 97 -4.48 -21.19 -3.51
N SER A 98 -3.22 -21.59 -3.48
CA SER A 98 -2.48 -21.79 -2.23
C SER A 98 -2.38 -20.51 -1.40
N ASP A 99 -2.09 -19.37 -2.04
CA ASP A 99 -2.03 -18.08 -1.36
C ASP A 99 -3.41 -17.59 -0.90
N ARG A 100 -4.47 -17.83 -1.69
CA ARG A 100 -5.84 -17.51 -1.27
C ARG A 100 -6.21 -18.29 -0.02
N ARG A 101 -5.93 -19.59 -0.02
CA ARG A 101 -6.19 -20.44 1.14
C ARG A 101 -5.44 -19.93 2.36
N ARG A 102 -4.12 -19.75 2.24
CA ARG A 102 -3.23 -19.37 3.35
C ARG A 102 -3.47 -17.95 3.89
N TYR A 103 -3.82 -17.00 3.03
CA TYR A 103 -3.87 -15.58 3.41
C TYR A 103 -5.26 -14.97 3.44
N VAL A 104 -6.30 -15.70 3.02
CA VAL A 104 -7.68 -15.21 2.99
C VAL A 104 -8.61 -16.20 3.69
N GLU A 105 -8.61 -17.47 3.29
CA GLU A 105 -9.62 -18.45 3.77
C GLU A 105 -9.29 -19.00 5.16
N GLU A 106 -8.01 -19.24 5.44
CA GLU A 106 -7.53 -19.77 6.73
C GLU A 106 -7.20 -18.66 7.74
N VAL A 107 -7.45 -17.39 7.41
CA VAL A 107 -7.15 -16.23 8.25
C VAL A 107 -8.43 -15.48 8.59
N HIS A 108 -8.55 -15.05 9.84
CA HIS A 108 -9.62 -14.14 10.24
C HIS A 108 -9.30 -12.72 9.76
N LEU A 109 -10.02 -12.28 8.71
CA LEU A 109 -9.94 -10.90 8.25
C LEU A 109 -10.56 -9.94 9.27
N GLU A 110 -9.96 -8.78 9.37
CA GLU A 110 -10.35 -7.76 10.35
C GLU A 110 -11.44 -6.86 9.79
N ALA A 111 -12.18 -6.23 10.70
CA ALA A 111 -13.21 -5.27 10.32
C ALA A 111 -12.60 -4.10 9.54
N PRO A 112 -13.36 -3.51 8.61
CA PRO A 112 -12.92 -2.31 7.93
C PRO A 112 -12.45 -1.21 8.87
N ILE A 113 -11.32 -0.59 8.54
CA ILE A 113 -10.88 0.63 9.20
C ILE A 113 -11.54 1.79 8.49
N MET A 114 -12.54 2.41 9.10
CA MET A 114 -13.24 3.56 8.55
C MET A 114 -12.60 4.88 8.99
N PHE A 115 -12.71 5.92 8.17
CA PHE A 115 -12.31 7.28 8.52
C PHE A 115 -13.55 8.15 8.55
N PHE A 116 -14.13 8.41 9.73
CA PHE A 116 -15.27 9.32 9.84
C PHE A 116 -14.80 10.71 10.25
N THR A 117 -15.48 11.74 9.75
CA THR A 117 -15.22 13.13 10.12
C THR A 117 -16.43 13.73 10.83
N HIS A 118 -16.20 14.78 11.61
CA HIS A 118 -17.20 15.73 12.09
C HIS A 118 -16.96 17.10 11.44
N ASN A 119 -18.02 17.92 11.34
CA ASN A 119 -17.95 19.27 10.76
C ASN A 119 -17.28 19.37 9.38
N PRO A 120 -17.91 18.83 8.31
CA PRO A 120 -19.20 18.16 8.30
C PRO A 120 -19.11 16.70 8.75
N THR A 121 -20.20 16.20 9.34
CA THR A 121 -20.30 14.79 9.69
C THR A 121 -20.41 13.95 8.43
N GLY A 122 -19.58 12.91 8.33
CA GLY A 122 -19.64 12.00 7.21
C GLY A 122 -18.53 10.97 7.23
N CYS A 123 -18.59 10.08 6.25
CA CYS A 123 -17.55 9.12 5.99
C CYS A 123 -16.49 9.77 5.09
N GLY A 124 -15.27 9.80 5.55
CA GLY A 124 -14.08 10.06 4.77
C GLY A 124 -13.40 11.37 5.10
N ILE A 125 -12.07 11.35 5.03
CA ILE A 125 -11.20 12.51 5.22
C ILE A 125 -10.61 12.94 3.87
N PRO A 126 -10.63 14.24 3.50
CA PRO A 126 -9.96 14.71 2.29
C PRO A 126 -8.47 14.32 2.30
N LEU A 127 -7.98 13.74 1.20
CA LEU A 127 -6.59 13.29 1.11
C LEU A 127 -5.61 14.46 1.21
N LYS A 128 -5.97 15.63 0.68
CA LYS A 128 -5.21 16.88 0.84
C LYS A 128 -4.99 17.23 2.31
N ASP A 129 -6.03 17.09 3.14
CA ASP A 129 -5.98 17.41 4.56
C ASP A 129 -5.17 16.35 5.33
N ALA A 130 -5.42 15.06 5.05
CA ALA A 130 -4.66 13.97 5.64
C ALA A 130 -3.15 14.08 5.31
N PHE A 131 -2.82 14.44 4.07
CA PHE A 131 -1.44 14.68 3.63
C PHE A 131 -0.81 15.85 4.38
N ALA A 132 -1.55 16.97 4.53
CA ALA A 132 -1.15 18.16 5.26
C ALA A 132 -1.21 18.01 6.80
N SER A 133 -1.57 16.83 7.32
CA SER A 133 -1.72 16.54 8.75
C SER A 133 -2.82 17.34 9.46
N LYS A 134 -3.88 17.68 8.75
CA LYS A 134 -5.06 18.35 9.29
C LYS A 134 -6.09 17.29 9.71
N PHE A 135 -6.08 16.94 10.99
CA PHE A 135 -6.91 15.88 11.58
C PHE A 135 -7.87 16.40 12.66
N SER A 136 -8.16 17.69 12.69
CA SER A 136 -9.06 18.27 13.69
C SER A 136 -10.47 17.68 13.59
N THR A 137 -10.92 17.36 12.38
CA THR A 137 -12.25 16.81 12.10
C THR A 137 -12.31 15.29 12.12
N LEU A 138 -11.17 14.59 12.13
CA LEU A 138 -11.13 13.12 12.09
C LEU A 138 -11.59 12.54 13.44
N LEU A 139 -12.62 11.70 13.41
CA LEU A 139 -13.07 10.97 14.59
C LEU A 139 -12.03 9.91 14.99
N ASP A 140 -11.88 9.73 16.30
CA ASP A 140 -11.02 8.71 16.91
C ASP A 140 -9.59 8.71 16.33
N ARG A 141 -9.09 9.93 16.06
CA ARG A 141 -7.81 10.16 15.36
C ARG A 141 -6.60 9.58 16.09
N ASP A 142 -6.73 9.40 17.40
CA ASP A 142 -5.68 8.96 18.31
C ASP A 142 -5.77 7.45 18.64
N ASP A 143 -6.78 6.74 18.11
CA ASP A 143 -6.90 5.28 18.25
C ASP A 143 -5.66 4.56 17.71
N SER A 144 -5.16 3.60 18.48
CA SER A 144 -4.10 2.67 18.07
C SER A 144 -4.56 1.76 16.94
N MET A 145 -3.86 1.81 15.81
CA MET A 145 -4.09 0.96 14.63
C MET A 145 -3.03 -0.14 14.54
N PHE A 146 -3.42 -1.31 14.04
CA PHE A 146 -2.52 -2.45 13.81
C PHE A 146 -1.79 -2.97 15.06
N GLU A 147 -2.49 -2.97 16.20
CA GLU A 147 -1.97 -3.59 17.42
C GLU A 147 -1.63 -5.07 17.20
N GLY A 148 -0.51 -5.51 17.75
CA GLY A 148 -0.03 -6.90 17.58
C GLY A 148 0.39 -7.29 16.17
N ARG A 149 0.41 -6.37 15.20
CA ARG A 149 0.83 -6.66 13.82
C ARG A 149 2.36 -6.59 13.66
N GLY A 150 2.84 -7.25 12.61
CA GLY A 150 4.23 -7.19 12.15
C GLY A 150 4.65 -5.77 11.74
N PRO A 151 5.92 -5.53 11.39
CA PRO A 151 6.50 -4.19 11.25
C PRO A 151 5.87 -3.34 10.13
N SER A 152 5.24 -3.97 9.14
CA SER A 152 4.60 -3.29 8.01
C SER A 152 3.37 -4.03 7.50
N VAL A 153 2.51 -3.30 6.79
CA VAL A 153 1.40 -3.83 6.00
C VAL A 153 1.46 -3.27 4.58
N SER A 154 0.92 -4.00 3.61
CA SER A 154 0.79 -3.54 2.23
C SER A 154 -0.53 -2.81 2.01
N ILE A 155 -0.48 -1.57 1.51
CA ILE A 155 -1.65 -0.85 1.02
C ILE A 155 -1.79 -1.15 -0.47
N ARG A 156 -2.97 -1.66 -0.85
CA ARG A 156 -3.33 -2.04 -2.23
C ARG A 156 -4.24 -0.98 -2.86
N LEU A 157 -4.01 -0.73 -4.15
CA LEU A 157 -4.85 0.09 -5.02
C LEU A 157 -5.09 -0.67 -6.33
N ASN A 158 -6.36 -0.99 -6.59
CA ASN A 158 -6.80 -1.57 -7.87
C ASN A 158 -7.56 -0.50 -8.64
N TRP A 159 -6.83 0.53 -9.06
CA TRP A 159 -7.40 1.71 -9.67
C TRP A 159 -7.84 1.44 -11.12
N PRO A 160 -9.02 1.90 -11.56
CA PRO A 160 -9.49 1.73 -12.93
C PRO A 160 -8.51 2.26 -13.99
N GLY A 161 -8.12 1.40 -14.92
CA GLY A 161 -7.33 1.72 -16.10
C GLY A 161 -5.82 1.60 -15.87
N TYR A 162 -5.40 1.13 -14.69
CA TYR A 162 -4.00 0.91 -14.35
C TYR A 162 -3.80 -0.49 -13.76
N ALA A 163 -2.58 -1.03 -13.94
CA ALA A 163 -2.15 -2.26 -13.29
C ALA A 163 -2.35 -2.19 -11.75
N PRO A 164 -2.60 -3.34 -11.09
CA PRO A 164 -2.63 -3.42 -9.63
C PRO A 164 -1.36 -2.82 -9.02
N TRP A 165 -1.53 -1.88 -8.08
CA TRP A 165 -0.44 -1.17 -7.45
C TRP A 165 -0.46 -1.37 -5.94
N SER A 166 0.72 -1.41 -5.33
CA SER A 166 0.80 -1.54 -3.87
C SER A 166 2.06 -0.96 -3.28
N ARG A 167 1.99 -0.58 -2.00
CA ARG A 167 3.15 -0.10 -1.25
C ARG A 167 3.03 -0.43 0.22
N GLN A 168 4.15 -0.76 0.85
CA GLN A 168 4.20 -0.98 2.29
C GLN A 168 4.16 0.32 3.08
N ILE A 169 3.48 0.29 4.22
CA ILE A 169 3.52 1.32 5.25
C ILE A 169 3.92 0.68 6.59
N PRO A 170 4.62 1.42 7.47
CA PRO A 170 4.92 0.94 8.82
C PRO A 170 3.65 0.83 9.65
N THR A 171 3.57 -0.16 10.54
CA THR A 171 2.47 -0.35 11.52
C THR A 171 2.78 0.27 12.88
N ARG A 172 4.05 0.60 13.13
CA ARG A 172 4.52 1.24 14.36
C ARG A 172 5.16 2.60 14.05
N ASP A 173 5.10 3.49 15.02
CA ASP A 173 5.89 4.71 14.97
C ASP A 173 7.36 4.46 15.32
N PHE A 174 8.16 5.52 15.23
CA PHE A 174 9.61 5.49 15.48
C PHE A 174 9.96 6.01 16.89
N ARG A 175 9.02 5.99 17.84
CA ARG A 175 9.31 6.35 19.23
C ARG A 175 10.05 5.19 19.92
N SER A 176 10.64 5.47 21.07
CA SER A 176 11.30 4.46 21.92
C SER A 176 10.59 4.42 23.29
N PRO A 177 9.83 3.35 23.60
CA PRO A 177 9.58 2.15 22.77
C PRO A 177 8.66 2.43 21.56
N PRO A 178 8.70 1.60 20.49
CA PRO A 178 7.79 1.75 19.34
C PRO A 178 6.34 1.47 19.72
N HIS A 179 5.44 2.37 19.35
CA HIS A 179 4.00 2.21 19.59
C HIS A 179 3.27 1.96 18.26
N PRO A 180 2.11 1.27 18.29
CA PRO A 180 1.22 1.22 17.13
C PRO A 180 0.92 2.62 16.57
N ILE A 181 0.81 2.75 15.25
CA ILE A 181 0.47 4.05 14.65
C ILE A 181 -0.98 4.44 15.01
N THR A 182 -1.26 5.73 15.14
CA THR A 182 -2.64 6.21 15.34
C THR A 182 -3.45 6.21 14.04
N ARG A 183 -4.79 6.30 14.14
CA ARG A 183 -5.68 6.49 12.96
C ARG A 183 -5.29 7.71 12.12
N ALA A 184 -4.93 8.83 12.74
CA ALA A 184 -4.41 10.01 12.04
C ALA A 184 -3.12 9.71 11.29
N LYS A 185 -2.18 9.00 11.92
CA LYS A 185 -0.91 8.63 11.30
C LYS A 185 -1.13 7.65 10.14
N LEU A 186 -2.06 6.71 10.29
CA LEU A 186 -2.50 5.81 9.23
C LEU A 186 -3.07 6.59 8.04
N ALA A 187 -4.01 7.51 8.28
CA ALA A 187 -4.57 8.37 7.24
C ALA A 187 -3.48 9.14 6.48
N LYS A 188 -2.49 9.71 7.20
CA LYS A 188 -1.33 10.38 6.59
C LYS A 188 -0.50 9.45 5.71
N ASN A 189 -0.19 8.25 6.21
CA ASN A 189 0.62 7.27 5.49
C ASN A 189 -0.09 6.81 4.22
N VAL A 190 -1.40 6.54 4.29
CA VAL A 190 -2.23 6.19 3.12
C VAL A 190 -2.31 7.35 2.12
N ALA A 191 -2.48 8.59 2.59
CA ALA A 191 -2.48 9.75 1.70
C ALA A 191 -1.15 9.93 0.96
N LYS A 192 -0.01 9.73 1.63
CA LYS A 192 1.32 9.71 0.98
C LYS A 192 1.45 8.58 -0.04
N THR A 193 0.91 7.41 0.28
CA THR A 193 0.90 6.25 -0.61
C THR A 193 0.10 6.52 -1.88
N ILE A 194 -1.11 7.09 -1.76
CA ILE A 194 -1.96 7.45 -2.91
C ILE A 194 -1.34 8.60 -3.72
N HIS A 195 -0.76 9.60 -3.06
CA HIS A 195 -0.02 10.66 -3.77
C HIS A 195 1.12 10.07 -4.60
N ARG A 196 1.87 9.10 -4.05
CA ARG A 196 2.94 8.42 -4.79
C ARG A 196 2.39 7.64 -5.99
N PHE A 197 1.29 6.92 -5.81
CA PHE A 197 0.59 6.26 -6.91
C PHE A 197 0.25 7.25 -8.04
N ILE A 198 -0.37 8.40 -7.71
CA ILE A 198 -0.71 9.44 -8.70
C ILE A 198 0.53 9.91 -9.45
N GLN A 199 1.63 10.19 -8.75
CA GLN A 199 2.89 10.64 -9.37
C GLN A 199 3.49 9.59 -10.31
N GLU A 200 3.44 8.31 -9.94
CA GLU A 200 3.98 7.22 -10.76
C GLU A 200 3.10 6.91 -11.98
N MET A 201 1.78 7.06 -11.86
CA MET A 201 0.82 6.75 -12.91
C MET A 201 0.52 7.92 -13.86
N GLU A 202 0.84 9.16 -13.48
CA GLU A 202 0.57 10.35 -14.30
C GLU A 202 1.25 10.28 -15.69
N SER A 203 2.47 9.72 -15.73
CA SER A 203 3.27 9.53 -16.93
C SER A 203 2.92 8.23 -17.68
N GLN A 204 2.12 7.34 -17.09
CA GLN A 204 1.70 6.09 -17.73
C GLN A 204 0.45 6.29 -18.57
N SER A 205 0.40 5.60 -19.70
CA SER A 205 -0.83 5.44 -20.48
C SER A 205 -1.76 4.48 -19.73
N GLN A 206 -3.06 4.79 -19.71
CA GLN A 206 -4.04 3.84 -19.20
C GLN A 206 -4.08 2.61 -20.11
N GLU A 207 -4.25 1.44 -19.50
CA GLU A 207 -4.36 0.16 -20.21
C GLU A 207 -5.69 0.09 -20.99
N ASP A 208 -6.73 0.74 -20.47
CA ASP A 208 -8.08 0.75 -21.04
C ASP A 208 -8.59 2.18 -21.28
N ALA A 209 -8.82 2.52 -22.55
CA ALA A 209 -9.37 3.81 -22.96
C ALA A 209 -10.80 4.04 -22.46
N GLY A 210 -11.57 2.98 -22.18
CA GLY A 210 -12.92 3.04 -21.60
C GLY A 210 -12.93 3.59 -20.16
N GLU A 211 -11.78 3.57 -19.48
CA GLU A 211 -11.63 4.04 -18.10
C GLU A 211 -10.99 5.43 -18.02
N ALA A 212 -10.96 6.19 -19.13
CA ALA A 212 -10.37 7.53 -19.23
C ALA A 212 -10.88 8.53 -18.16
N LYS A 213 -12.13 8.40 -17.71
CA LYS A 213 -12.70 9.23 -16.63
C LYS A 213 -12.01 9.06 -15.28
N TRP A 214 -11.26 7.97 -15.09
CA TRP A 214 -10.50 7.67 -13.89
C TRP A 214 -9.01 7.99 -14.03
N ARG A 215 -8.58 8.63 -15.12
CA ARG A 215 -7.17 9.03 -15.30
C ARG A 215 -6.69 9.86 -14.11
N VAL A 216 -5.48 9.58 -13.61
CA VAL A 216 -4.83 10.37 -12.55
C VAL A 216 -3.78 11.33 -13.10
N GLY A 217 -3.41 12.34 -12.31
CA GLY A 217 -2.34 13.30 -12.60
C GLY A 217 -2.82 14.68 -13.05
N SER A 218 -1.93 15.50 -13.61
CA SER A 218 -2.20 16.91 -13.98
C SER A 218 -3.44 17.13 -14.84
N ARG A 219 -3.72 16.20 -15.75
CA ARG A 219 -4.87 16.21 -16.67
C ARG A 219 -6.04 15.32 -16.23
N GLY A 220 -6.06 14.90 -14.97
CA GLY A 220 -7.06 13.98 -14.44
C GLY A 220 -7.34 14.23 -12.96
N ILE A 221 -7.66 13.16 -12.25
CA ILE A 221 -7.91 13.16 -10.81
C ILE A 221 -6.59 13.42 -10.07
N LYS A 222 -6.61 14.43 -9.20
CA LYS A 222 -5.48 14.81 -8.35
C LYS A 222 -5.72 14.41 -6.90
N LEU A 223 -4.73 14.61 -6.04
CA LEU A 223 -4.84 14.29 -4.62
C LEU A 223 -5.96 15.10 -3.94
N GLU A 224 -6.11 16.37 -4.32
CA GLU A 224 -7.15 17.27 -3.83
C GLU A 224 -8.57 16.90 -4.26
N ASP A 225 -8.71 16.03 -5.26
CA ASP A 225 -10.02 15.56 -5.74
C ASP A 225 -10.52 14.34 -4.97
N LEU A 226 -9.75 13.86 -3.99
CA LEU A 226 -9.98 12.56 -3.37
C LEU A 226 -10.19 12.66 -1.87
N MET A 227 -11.05 11.76 -1.40
CA MET A 227 -11.34 11.54 0.02
C MET A 227 -11.09 10.06 0.36
N LEU A 228 -10.31 9.82 1.42
CA LEU A 228 -10.07 8.48 1.96
C LEU A 228 -11.27 8.05 2.79
N VAL A 229 -11.85 6.92 2.44
CA VAL A 229 -13.11 6.42 3.02
C VAL A 229 -12.85 5.35 4.08
N GLY A 230 -12.06 4.35 3.72
CA GLY A 230 -11.75 3.24 4.60
C GLY A 230 -10.70 2.30 4.02
N LEU A 231 -10.22 1.38 4.84
CA LEU A 231 -9.36 0.27 4.44
C LEU A 231 -10.09 -1.06 4.67
N GLN A 232 -10.12 -1.91 3.65
CA GLN A 232 -10.64 -3.28 3.73
C GLN A 232 -9.48 -4.25 3.96
N HIS A 233 -9.57 -5.13 4.96
CA HIS A 233 -8.60 -6.22 5.11
C HIS A 233 -8.90 -7.26 4.03
N VAL A 234 -8.02 -7.40 3.03
CA VAL A 234 -8.27 -8.24 1.84
C VAL A 234 -7.44 -9.53 1.82
N SER A 235 -6.33 -9.56 2.57
CA SER A 235 -5.55 -10.75 2.87
C SER A 235 -4.62 -10.46 4.06
N MET A 236 -4.05 -11.49 4.68
CA MET A 236 -3.06 -11.33 5.75
C MET A 236 -1.97 -10.33 5.36
N GLY A 237 -1.88 -9.23 6.11
CA GLY A 237 -0.89 -8.17 5.89
C GLY A 237 -1.14 -7.27 4.67
N SER A 238 -2.28 -7.37 3.99
CA SER A 238 -2.69 -6.49 2.89
C SER A 238 -4.04 -5.84 3.14
N TRP A 239 -4.07 -4.52 3.00
CA TRP A 239 -5.25 -3.69 3.16
C TRP A 239 -5.51 -2.90 1.88
N GLN A 240 -6.73 -2.96 1.37
CA GLN A 240 -7.12 -2.20 0.18
C GLN A 240 -7.70 -0.85 0.58
N ALA A 241 -7.16 0.22 0.02
CA ALA A 241 -7.64 1.57 0.28
C ALA A 241 -8.82 1.91 -0.63
N HIS A 242 -9.93 2.34 -0.04
CA HIS A 242 -11.09 2.83 -0.77
C HIS A 242 -11.15 4.35 -0.69
N VAL A 243 -11.38 4.97 -1.84
CA VAL A 243 -11.48 6.43 -1.99
C VAL A 243 -12.71 6.80 -2.78
N ARG A 244 -13.17 8.04 -2.61
CA ARG A 244 -14.20 8.66 -3.45
C ARG A 244 -13.73 10.00 -3.98
N LEU A 245 -14.38 10.45 -5.04
CA LEU A 245 -14.21 11.83 -5.51
C LEU A 245 -14.82 12.81 -4.52
N ILE A 246 -14.28 14.01 -4.45
CA ILE A 246 -14.90 15.15 -3.78
C ILE A 246 -15.79 15.87 -4.81
N ARG A 247 -17.06 16.15 -4.46
CA ARG A 247 -17.93 16.99 -5.28
C ARG A 247 -17.37 18.41 -5.26
N ARG A 248 -16.96 18.90 -6.44
CA ARG A 248 -16.65 20.32 -6.62
C ARG A 248 -17.99 21.07 -6.68
N HIS A 249 -18.13 22.08 -5.84
CA HIS A 249 -19.23 23.05 -5.92
C HIS A 249 -18.93 24.07 -7.02
#